data_AF-A0A4P5TYZ1-F1
#
_entry.id   AF-A0A4P5TYZ1-F1
#
_cell.length_a   1.000
_cell.length_b   1.000
_cell.length_c   1.000
_cell.angle_alpha   90.00
_cell.angle_beta   90.00
_cell.angle_gamma   90.00
#
_symmetry.space_group_name_H-M   'P 1'
#
loop_
_entity.id
_entity.type
_entity.pdbx_description
1 polymer ?
#
loop_
_entity_poly.entity_id
_entity_poly.type
_entity_poly.pdbx_seq_one_letter_code
_entity_poly.pdbx_strand_id
1 'polypeptide(L)'
;MPSTLITVNKFIYLASQSPRRQQLLEQLGVPYELLLPEPAEDAEALEQARSNEAPLAYVRRVTQLKLASAQQRLKRRNLPDAPVLCADTTVALGRTILGKPADAAHAASMLAQLAGRTHRVLTAVAVGQGRQQAQALSRSQVRFAQLDAQAISRYVRTGEPMGKAGAYAVQGRAAAFVTHISGSYTGIMGLPLFETAQLLGEFGLHFSE
;
A
#
# COMPACT_ATOMS: atom_id res chain seq x y z
N MET A 1 -26.02 -28.64 19.79
CA MET A 1 -25.51 -27.49 19.03
C MET A 1 -24.05 -27.77 18.69
N PRO A 2 -23.65 -27.89 17.41
CA PRO A 2 -22.24 -28.06 17.10
C PRO A 2 -21.53 -26.76 17.47
N SER A 3 -20.62 -26.85 18.44
CA SER A 3 -19.67 -25.78 18.76
C SER A 3 -18.85 -25.51 17.50
N THR A 4 -19.13 -24.41 16.80
CA THR A 4 -18.27 -23.92 15.73
C THR A 4 -16.93 -23.62 16.36
N LEU A 5 -15.95 -24.50 16.15
CA LEU A 5 -14.56 -24.23 16.48
C LEU A 5 -14.17 -22.97 15.69
N ILE A 6 -14.14 -21.82 16.35
CA ILE A 6 -13.54 -20.62 15.79
C ILE A 6 -12.05 -20.93 15.74
N THR A 7 -11.56 -21.32 14.56
CA THR A 7 -10.11 -21.40 14.33
C THR A 7 -9.58 -19.97 14.46
N VAL A 8 -9.01 -19.65 15.62
CA VAL A 8 -8.30 -18.40 15.80
C VAL A 8 -7.02 -18.51 14.96
N ASN A 9 -6.99 -17.79 13.84
CA ASN A 9 -5.80 -17.72 13.01
C ASN A 9 -4.67 -17.11 13.85
N LYS A 10 -3.56 -17.85 14.01
CA LYS A 10 -2.39 -17.36 14.77
C LYS A 10 -1.57 -16.33 14.00
N PHE A 11 -1.79 -16.23 12.69
CA PHE A 11 -1.03 -15.38 11.78
C PHE A 11 -1.84 -15.04 10.53
N ILE A 12 -1.33 -14.10 9.73
CA ILE A 12 -1.82 -13.80 8.38
C ILE A 12 -0.73 -13.96 7.33
N TYR A 13 -1.11 -14.13 6.08
CA TYR A 13 -0.19 -13.97 4.96
C TYR A 13 -0.12 -12.50 4.52
N LEU A 14 1.05 -11.88 4.59
CA LEU A 14 1.32 -10.59 3.96
C LEU A 14 1.82 -10.82 2.52
N ALA A 15 0.97 -10.51 1.54
CA ALA A 15 1.33 -10.58 0.13
C ALA A 15 1.93 -9.23 -0.36
N SER A 16 3.00 -8.78 0.32
CA SER A 16 3.71 -7.55 -0.04
C SER A 16 5.20 -7.62 0.27
N GLN A 17 6.02 -7.18 -0.69
CA GLN A 17 7.46 -6.99 -0.50
C GLN A 17 7.82 -5.68 0.20
N SER A 18 6.84 -4.84 0.57
CA SER A 18 7.12 -3.51 1.11
C SER A 18 7.58 -3.58 2.57
N PRO A 19 8.82 -3.16 2.90
CA PRO A 19 9.29 -3.16 4.28
C PRO A 19 8.45 -2.23 5.19
N ARG A 20 7.84 -1.18 4.61
CA ARG A 20 6.97 -0.26 5.35
C ARG A 20 5.69 -0.93 5.84
N ARG A 21 5.12 -1.83 5.03
CA ARG A 21 3.89 -2.53 5.41
C ARG A 21 4.15 -3.60 6.47
N GLN A 22 5.32 -4.24 6.40
CA GLN A 22 5.83 -5.14 7.43
C GLN A 22 5.97 -4.40 8.77
N GLN A 23 6.68 -3.27 8.78
CA GLN A 23 6.82 -2.41 9.98
C GLN A 23 5.46 -1.98 10.56
N LEU A 24 4.49 -1.66 9.70
CA LEU A 24 3.16 -1.26 10.14
C LEU A 24 2.34 -2.42 10.73
N LEU A 25 2.48 -3.65 10.20
CA LEU A 25 1.88 -4.83 10.83
C LEU A 25 2.55 -5.19 12.16
N GLU A 26 3.87 -5.04 12.25
CA GLU A 26 4.62 -5.21 13.50
C GLU A 26 4.16 -4.22 14.57
N GLN A 27 3.91 -2.96 14.18
CA GLN A 27 3.34 -1.95 15.06
C GLN A 27 1.94 -2.34 15.59
N LEU A 28 1.13 -3.05 14.80
CA LEU A 28 -0.15 -3.61 15.24
C LEU A 28 -0.02 -4.90 16.06
N GLY A 29 1.18 -5.46 16.19
CA GLY A 29 1.40 -6.74 16.86
C GLY A 29 0.83 -7.95 16.09
N VAL A 30 0.64 -7.82 14.77
CA VAL A 30 0.05 -8.90 13.95
C VAL A 30 1.14 -9.87 13.51
N PRO A 31 1.10 -11.15 13.92
CA PRO A 31 2.01 -12.15 13.38
C PRO A 31 1.70 -12.38 11.89
N TYR A 32 2.73 -12.38 11.04
CA TYR A 32 2.55 -12.59 9.62
C TYR A 32 3.64 -13.45 9.00
N GLU A 33 3.28 -14.13 7.91
CA GLU A 33 4.19 -14.81 7.00
C GLU A 33 4.16 -14.13 5.63
N LEU A 34 5.30 -14.05 4.95
CA LEU A 34 5.36 -13.44 3.62
C LEU A 34 4.85 -14.42 2.54
N LEU A 35 3.88 -13.98 1.77
CA LEU A 35 3.37 -14.71 0.60
C LEU A 35 3.79 -13.99 -0.68
N LEU A 36 5.08 -14.07 -1.03
CA LEU A 36 5.67 -13.32 -2.15
C LEU A 36 5.51 -14.02 -3.50
N PRO A 37 5.41 -13.25 -4.62
CA PRO A 37 5.43 -13.80 -5.98
C PRO A 37 6.67 -14.63 -6.25
N GLU A 38 6.50 -15.74 -6.95
CA GLU A 38 7.62 -16.44 -7.61
C GLU A 38 8.17 -15.62 -8.77
N PRO A 39 9.44 -15.83 -9.20
CA PRO A 39 10.03 -15.14 -10.34
C PRO A 39 9.24 -15.26 -11.65
N ALA A 40 8.44 -16.33 -11.81
CA ALA A 40 7.59 -16.54 -12.97
C ALA A 40 6.27 -15.75 -12.94
N GLU A 41 5.93 -15.12 -11.81
CA GLU A 41 4.71 -14.33 -11.67
C GLU A 41 4.97 -12.86 -12.00
N ASP A 42 4.34 -12.35 -13.05
CA ASP A 42 4.36 -10.92 -13.39
C ASP A 42 3.42 -10.12 -12.48
N ALA A 43 3.89 -9.86 -11.26
CA ALA A 43 3.16 -9.05 -10.29
C ALA A 43 3.05 -7.58 -10.69
N GLU A 44 3.97 -7.07 -11.52
CA GLU A 44 4.00 -5.67 -11.95
C GLU A 44 2.94 -5.37 -13.01
N ALA A 45 2.61 -6.34 -13.88
CA ALA A 45 1.51 -6.21 -14.84
C ALA A 45 0.17 -5.87 -14.18
N LEU A 46 -0.06 -6.31 -12.94
CA LEU A 46 -1.28 -6.00 -12.19
C LEU A 46 -1.41 -4.50 -11.87
N GLU A 47 -0.28 -3.78 -11.79
CA GLU A 47 -0.18 -2.36 -11.44
C GLU A 47 -0.32 -1.43 -12.66
N GLN A 48 -0.49 -1.96 -13.88
CA GLN A 48 -0.67 -1.13 -15.07
C GLN A 48 -1.99 -0.34 -15.00
N ALA A 49 -1.87 0.99 -15.16
CA ALA A 49 -3.03 1.87 -15.19
C ALA A 49 -3.78 1.72 -16.52
N ARG A 50 -5.11 1.66 -16.47
CA ARG A 50 -5.94 1.64 -17.68
C ARG A 50 -6.16 3.06 -18.20
N SER A 51 -6.42 3.18 -19.50
CA SER A 51 -6.76 4.47 -20.11
C SER A 51 -7.95 5.12 -19.39
N ASN A 52 -7.81 6.42 -19.05
CA ASN A 52 -8.81 7.23 -18.35
C ASN A 52 -9.28 6.71 -16.98
N GLU A 53 -8.56 5.76 -16.38
CA GLU A 53 -8.92 5.20 -15.08
C GLU A 53 -8.73 6.22 -13.96
N ALA A 54 -9.80 6.43 -13.17
CA ALA A 54 -9.71 7.32 -12.02
C ALA A 54 -8.78 6.73 -10.94
N PRO A 55 -7.98 7.54 -10.22
CA PRO A 55 -7.06 7.04 -9.18
C PRO A 55 -7.72 6.13 -8.13
N LEU A 56 -8.96 6.44 -7.75
CA LEU A 56 -9.76 5.63 -6.83
C LEU A 56 -10.11 4.25 -7.40
N ALA A 57 -10.50 4.19 -8.67
CA ALA A 57 -10.85 2.94 -9.34
C ALA A 57 -9.59 2.09 -9.54
N TYR A 58 -8.49 2.72 -9.96
CA TYR A 58 -7.18 2.11 -10.10
C TYR A 58 -6.74 1.39 -8.82
N VAL A 59 -6.61 2.11 -7.70
CA VAL A 59 -6.03 1.52 -6.47
C VAL A 59 -6.89 0.38 -5.91
N ARG A 60 -8.22 0.49 -6.03
CA ARG A 60 -9.15 -0.58 -5.62
C ARG A 60 -9.00 -1.82 -6.49
N ARG A 61 -8.98 -1.64 -7.82
CA ARG A 61 -8.81 -2.74 -8.78
C ARG A 61 -7.46 -3.43 -8.58
N VAL A 62 -6.36 -2.68 -8.54
CA VAL A 62 -5.01 -3.24 -8.37
C VAL A 62 -4.93 -4.05 -7.07
N THR A 63 -5.48 -3.53 -5.97
CA THR A 63 -5.49 -4.25 -4.69
C THR A 63 -6.29 -5.56 -4.76
N GLN A 64 -7.45 -5.58 -5.44
CA GLN A 64 -8.24 -6.79 -5.64
C GLN A 64 -7.52 -7.81 -6.52
N LEU A 65 -6.88 -7.37 -7.61
CA LEU A 65 -6.09 -8.22 -8.48
C LEU A 65 -4.91 -8.87 -7.73
N LYS A 66 -4.24 -8.09 -6.88
CA LYS A 66 -3.17 -8.60 -5.99
C LYS A 66 -3.71 -9.65 -5.02
N LEU A 67 -4.87 -9.41 -4.40
CA LEU A 67 -5.51 -10.39 -3.50
C LEU A 67 -5.86 -11.68 -4.25
N ALA A 68 -6.48 -11.59 -5.43
CA ALA A 68 -6.83 -12.76 -6.23
C ALA A 68 -5.59 -13.58 -6.62
N SER A 69 -4.53 -12.92 -7.10
CA SER A 69 -3.25 -13.56 -7.41
C SER A 69 -2.62 -14.22 -6.18
N ALA A 70 -2.63 -13.55 -5.02
CA ALA A 70 -2.09 -14.09 -3.79
C ALA A 70 -2.90 -15.31 -3.28
N GLN A 71 -4.23 -15.29 -3.36
CA GLN A 71 -5.05 -16.46 -3.02
C GLN A 71 -4.84 -17.64 -3.97
N GLN A 72 -4.61 -17.39 -5.26
CA GLN A 72 -4.22 -18.44 -6.21
C GLN A 72 -2.85 -19.03 -5.85
N ARG A 73 -1.88 -18.19 -5.45
CA ARG A 73 -0.57 -18.63 -4.99
C ARG A 73 -0.66 -19.47 -3.72
N LEU A 74 -1.45 -19.05 -2.73
CA LEU A 74 -1.69 -19.80 -1.49
C LEU A 74 -2.16 -21.23 -1.79
N LYS A 75 -3.18 -21.36 -2.66
CA LYS A 75 -3.73 -22.65 -3.11
C LYS A 75 -2.70 -23.48 -3.87
N ARG A 76 -1.98 -22.86 -4.83
CA ARG A 76 -0.95 -23.54 -5.64
C ARG A 76 0.17 -24.11 -4.79
N ARG A 77 0.57 -23.40 -3.74
CA ARG A 77 1.62 -23.83 -2.79
C ARG A 77 1.12 -24.81 -1.72
N ASN A 78 -0.19 -25.11 -1.70
CA ASN A 78 -0.82 -25.98 -0.71
C ASN A 78 -0.47 -25.59 0.73
N LEU A 79 -0.46 -24.28 1.01
CA LEU A 79 -0.18 -23.73 2.33
C LEU A 79 -1.41 -23.80 3.24
N PRO A 80 -1.24 -23.77 4.57
CA PRO A 80 -2.35 -23.67 5.52
C PRO A 80 -3.31 -22.53 5.18
N ASP A 81 -4.62 -22.75 5.35
CA ASP A 81 -5.59 -21.67 5.16
C ASP A 81 -5.44 -20.64 6.28
N ALA A 82 -5.17 -19.39 5.89
CA ALA A 82 -5.10 -18.23 6.77
C ALA A 82 -5.44 -16.96 5.96
N PRO A 83 -5.85 -15.86 6.61
CA PRO A 83 -6.18 -14.63 5.91
C PRO A 83 -4.99 -14.08 5.13
N VAL A 84 -5.22 -13.69 3.87
CA VAL A 84 -4.22 -13.06 3.00
C VAL A 84 -4.51 -11.56 2.96
N LEU A 85 -3.52 -10.74 3.34
CA LEU A 85 -3.58 -9.29 3.31
C LEU A 85 -2.78 -8.74 2.12
N CYS A 86 -3.44 -7.89 1.34
CA CYS A 86 -2.87 -7.13 0.23
C CYS A 86 -3.14 -5.64 0.43
N ALA A 87 -2.22 -4.79 -0.05
CA ALA A 87 -2.45 -3.36 -0.12
C ALA A 87 -1.81 -2.75 -1.37
N ASP A 88 -2.41 -1.67 -1.86
CA ASP A 88 -1.87 -0.83 -2.92
C ASP A 88 -2.01 0.64 -2.56
N THR A 89 -1.05 1.44 -2.98
CA THR A 89 -0.96 2.87 -2.63
C THR A 89 -0.62 3.66 -3.86
N THR A 90 -1.45 4.65 -4.16
CA THR A 90 -1.24 5.55 -5.29
C THR A 90 -1.23 7.01 -4.83
N VAL A 91 -0.34 7.80 -5.44
CA VAL A 91 -0.30 9.25 -5.28
C VAL A 91 -1.01 9.87 -6.47
N ALA A 92 -1.89 10.84 -6.23
CA ALA A 92 -2.63 11.50 -7.30
C ALA A 92 -2.67 13.02 -7.14
N LEU A 93 -2.35 13.73 -8.23
CA LEU A 93 -2.52 15.17 -8.37
C LEU A 93 -3.64 15.44 -9.37
N GLY A 94 -4.79 15.93 -8.89
CA GLY A 94 -5.99 15.98 -9.72
C GLY A 94 -6.39 14.58 -10.20
N ARG A 95 -6.53 14.39 -11.52
CA ARG A 95 -6.82 13.09 -12.15
C ARG A 95 -5.57 12.26 -12.46
N THR A 96 -4.38 12.86 -12.36
CA THR A 96 -3.12 12.20 -12.73
C THR A 96 -2.65 11.26 -11.64
N ILE A 97 -2.41 10.00 -11.99
CA ILE A 97 -1.76 9.00 -11.14
C ILE A 97 -0.24 9.19 -11.26
N LEU A 98 0.44 9.34 -10.13
CA LEU A 98 1.90 9.39 -10.03
C LEU A 98 2.38 8.05 -9.49
N GLY A 99 2.77 7.16 -10.41
CA GLY A 99 3.31 5.84 -10.10
C GLY A 99 4.74 5.90 -9.55
N LYS A 100 5.47 4.79 -9.68
CA LYS A 100 6.90 4.73 -9.36
C LYS A 100 7.68 5.46 -10.47
N PRO A 101 8.69 6.28 -10.14
CA PRO A 101 9.54 6.89 -11.15
C PRO A 101 10.35 5.81 -11.88
N ALA A 102 10.52 5.98 -13.19
CA ALA A 102 11.31 5.08 -14.04
C ALA A 102 12.82 5.32 -13.87
N ASP A 103 13.19 6.57 -13.62
CA ASP A 103 14.56 7.02 -13.43
C ASP A 103 14.60 8.29 -12.57
N ALA A 104 15.81 8.80 -12.33
CA ALA A 104 16.05 10.01 -11.54
C ALA A 104 15.41 11.27 -12.14
N ALA A 105 15.37 11.41 -13.47
CA ALA A 105 14.77 12.56 -14.13
C ALA A 105 13.24 12.55 -13.99
N HIS A 106 12.63 11.37 -14.12
CA HIS A 106 11.20 11.17 -13.87
C HIS A 106 10.85 11.47 -12.40
N ALA A 107 11.67 11.03 -11.44
CA ALA A 107 11.49 11.39 -10.03
C ALA A 107 11.54 12.91 -9.80
N ALA A 108 12.52 13.61 -10.39
CA ALA A 108 12.61 15.06 -10.28
C ALA A 108 11.37 15.76 -10.87
N SER A 109 10.88 15.30 -12.02
CA SER A 109 9.65 15.80 -12.65
C SER A 109 8.42 15.59 -11.75
N MET A 110 8.27 14.40 -11.16
CA MET A 110 7.18 14.13 -10.20
C MET A 110 7.25 15.06 -8.98
N LEU A 111 8.43 15.24 -8.40
CA LEU A 111 8.62 16.11 -7.23
C LEU A 111 8.34 17.58 -7.55
N ALA A 112 8.76 18.06 -8.72
CA ALA A 112 8.42 19.40 -9.19
C ALA A 112 6.89 19.56 -9.41
N GLN A 113 6.21 18.50 -9.84
CA GLN A 113 4.75 18.46 -9.92
C GLN A 113 4.07 18.51 -8.54
N LEU A 114 4.72 18.06 -7.47
CA LEU A 114 4.14 18.07 -6.13
C LEU A 114 4.53 19.32 -5.32
N ALA A 115 5.64 19.97 -5.65
CA ALA A 115 6.13 21.17 -4.98
C ALA A 115 5.04 22.25 -4.84
N GLY A 116 4.90 22.78 -3.62
CA GLY A 116 3.95 23.83 -3.24
C GLY A 116 2.47 23.42 -3.30
N ARG A 117 2.16 22.15 -3.57
CA ARG A 117 0.79 21.68 -3.83
C ARG A 117 0.32 20.68 -2.80
N THR A 118 -1.00 20.57 -2.71
CA THR A 118 -1.67 19.48 -1.99
C THR A 118 -2.06 18.39 -2.97
N HIS A 119 -1.62 17.17 -2.71
CA HIS A 119 -1.97 15.98 -3.47
C HIS A 119 -2.67 14.95 -2.60
N ARG A 120 -3.31 13.97 -3.26
CA ARG A 120 -4.00 12.88 -2.58
C ARG A 120 -3.10 11.66 -2.52
N VAL A 121 -3.16 10.94 -1.42
CA VAL A 121 -2.61 9.60 -1.27
C VAL A 121 -3.76 8.67 -0.95
N LEU A 122 -3.96 7.69 -1.81
CA LEU A 122 -5.05 6.72 -1.68
C LEU A 122 -4.42 5.36 -1.44
N THR A 123 -4.81 4.70 -0.36
CA THR A 123 -4.36 3.35 -0.07
C THR A 123 -5.57 2.45 0.10
N ALA A 124 -5.65 1.42 -0.73
CA ALA A 124 -6.62 0.34 -0.56
C ALA A 124 -5.94 -0.84 0.13
N VAL A 125 -6.67 -1.46 1.05
CA VAL A 125 -6.28 -2.69 1.74
C VAL A 125 -7.39 -3.71 1.53
N ALA A 126 -7.02 -4.94 1.21
CA ALA A 126 -7.95 -6.04 1.05
C ALA A 126 -7.45 -7.26 1.81
N VAL A 127 -8.40 -7.97 2.43
CA VAL A 127 -8.15 -9.23 3.13
C VAL A 127 -9.04 -10.29 2.52
N GLY A 128 -8.53 -11.52 2.37
CA GLY A 128 -9.33 -12.64 1.90
C GLY A 128 -8.91 -13.97 2.51
N GLN A 129 -9.90 -14.82 2.80
CA GLN A 129 -9.75 -16.19 3.30
C GLN A 129 -10.82 -17.06 2.65
N GLY A 130 -10.42 -18.16 2.01
CA GLY A 130 -11.35 -18.98 1.22
C GLY A 130 -12.14 -18.17 0.18
N ARG A 131 -13.48 -18.09 0.37
CA ARG A 131 -14.40 -17.29 -0.47
C ARG A 131 -14.71 -15.90 0.10
N GLN A 132 -14.39 -15.66 1.37
CA GLN A 132 -14.62 -14.37 2.01
C GLN A 132 -13.54 -13.39 1.55
N GLN A 133 -13.95 -12.19 1.16
CA GLN A 133 -13.07 -11.09 0.80
C GLN A 133 -13.69 -9.78 1.28
N ALA A 134 -12.87 -8.90 1.83
CA ALA A 134 -13.28 -7.56 2.22
C ALA A 134 -12.19 -6.55 1.81
N GLN A 135 -12.61 -5.31 1.53
CA GLN A 135 -11.71 -4.23 1.12
C GLN A 135 -12.13 -2.92 1.77
N ALA A 136 -11.14 -2.18 2.25
CA ALA A 136 -11.28 -0.82 2.74
C ALA A 136 -10.37 0.14 1.97
N LEU A 137 -10.64 1.44 2.09
CA LEU A 137 -9.89 2.49 1.42
C LEU A 137 -9.65 3.64 2.39
N SER A 138 -8.38 4.00 2.53
CA SER A 138 -7.96 5.21 3.21
C SER A 138 -7.67 6.33 2.22
N ARG A 139 -8.13 7.55 2.54
CA ARG A 139 -7.93 8.75 1.73
C ARG A 139 -7.22 9.79 2.57
N SER A 140 -6.06 10.22 2.10
CA SER A 140 -5.28 11.26 2.76
C SER A 140 -4.89 12.36 1.79
N GLN A 141 -4.62 13.54 2.32
CA GLN A 141 -4.04 14.68 1.63
C GLN A 141 -2.68 14.99 2.25
N VAL A 142 -1.70 15.30 1.40
CA VAL A 142 -0.36 15.71 1.80
C VAL A 142 -0.04 17.00 1.07
N ARG A 143 0.43 18.01 1.81
CA ARG A 143 0.86 19.29 1.24
C ARG A 143 2.37 19.43 1.33
N PHE A 144 3.02 19.63 0.20
CA PHE A 144 4.44 19.95 0.17
C PHE A 144 4.67 21.45 0.29
N ALA A 145 5.80 21.83 0.89
CA ALA A 145 6.37 23.16 0.78
C ALA A 145 6.73 23.44 -0.69
N GLN A 146 6.97 24.71 -1.01
CA GLN A 146 7.63 25.03 -2.27
C GLN A 146 9.04 24.43 -2.26
N LEU A 147 9.42 23.75 -3.35
CA LEU A 147 10.73 23.13 -3.50
C LEU A 147 11.44 23.76 -4.70
N ASP A 148 12.68 24.18 -4.51
CA ASP A 148 13.54 24.58 -5.61
C ASP A 148 14.21 23.36 -6.27
N ALA A 149 14.83 23.59 -7.42
CA ALA A 149 15.52 22.53 -8.17
C ALA A 149 16.69 21.90 -7.39
N GLN A 150 17.34 22.66 -6.50
CA GLN A 150 18.46 22.14 -5.71
C GLN A 150 17.99 21.19 -4.62
N ALA A 151 16.88 21.49 -3.94
CA ALA A 151 16.25 20.62 -2.95
C ALA A 151 15.79 19.31 -3.59
N ILE A 152 15.14 19.38 -4.77
CA ILE A 152 14.71 18.20 -5.53
C ILE A 152 15.91 17.35 -5.94
N SER A 153 16.93 17.96 -6.56
CA SER A 153 18.14 17.25 -6.98
C SER A 153 18.86 16.56 -5.80
N ARG A 154 18.97 17.26 -4.67
CA ARG A 154 19.55 16.72 -3.44
C ARG A 154 18.80 15.49 -2.94
N TYR A 155 17.46 15.53 -2.95
CA TYR A 155 16.64 14.41 -2.53
C TYR A 155 16.72 13.24 -3.52
N VAL A 156 16.66 13.49 -4.82
CA VAL A 156 16.79 12.45 -5.86
C VAL A 156 18.11 11.70 -5.76
N ARG A 157 19.22 12.41 -5.49
CA ARG A 157 20.55 11.81 -5.30
C ARG A 157 20.64 10.85 -4.11
N THR A 158 19.70 10.90 -3.16
CA THR A 158 19.66 9.93 -2.06
C THR A 158 19.22 8.53 -2.50
N GLY A 159 18.62 8.40 -3.69
CA GLY A 159 17.99 7.17 -4.16
C GLY A 159 16.63 6.87 -3.50
N GLU A 160 16.25 7.61 -2.45
CA GLU A 160 14.98 7.39 -1.74
C GLU A 160 13.75 7.47 -2.65
N PRO A 161 13.66 8.33 -3.68
CA PRO A 161 12.48 8.37 -4.55
C PRO A 161 12.16 7.06 -5.29
N MET A 162 13.16 6.21 -5.53
CA MET A 162 13.01 5.02 -6.37
C MET A 162 12.09 3.98 -5.71
N GLY A 163 11.27 3.34 -6.54
CA GLY A 163 10.30 2.32 -6.12
C GLY A 163 9.11 2.85 -5.30
N LYS A 164 8.87 4.16 -5.27
CA LYS A 164 7.79 4.79 -4.48
C LYS A 164 6.85 5.59 -5.36
N ALA A 165 5.54 5.40 -5.15
CA ALA A 165 4.52 6.19 -5.81
C ALA A 165 4.71 7.68 -5.50
N GLY A 166 4.64 8.54 -6.51
CA GLY A 166 4.88 9.98 -6.37
C GLY A 166 6.33 10.36 -6.04
N ALA A 167 7.26 9.41 -6.14
CA ALA A 167 8.69 9.62 -5.94
C ALA A 167 9.09 10.11 -4.52
N TYR A 168 8.32 9.76 -3.47
CA TYR A 168 8.70 10.10 -2.09
C TYR A 168 8.23 9.07 -1.04
N ALA A 169 8.81 9.14 0.17
CA ALA A 169 8.39 8.39 1.35
C ALA A 169 8.12 9.36 2.52
N VAL A 170 6.90 9.38 3.05
CA VAL A 170 6.48 10.32 4.11
C VAL A 170 7.24 10.16 5.43
N GLN A 171 7.72 8.95 5.72
CA GLN A 171 8.53 8.62 6.89
C GLN A 171 10.04 8.76 6.65
N GLY A 172 10.44 9.08 5.41
CA GLY A 172 11.84 9.25 5.00
C GLY A 172 12.27 10.71 4.98
N ARG A 173 13.31 11.02 4.20
CA ARG A 173 13.85 12.38 4.09
C ARG A 173 12.86 13.37 3.50
N ALA A 174 11.88 12.89 2.72
CA ALA A 174 10.80 13.75 2.21
C ALA A 174 9.89 14.34 3.30
N ALA A 175 9.94 13.83 4.54
CA ALA A 175 9.26 14.47 5.67
C ALA A 175 9.66 15.95 5.83
N ALA A 176 10.89 16.32 5.46
CA ALA A 176 11.36 17.71 5.47
C ALA A 176 10.60 18.64 4.48
N PHE A 177 9.88 18.07 3.51
CA PHE A 177 9.08 18.81 2.53
C PHE A 177 7.61 18.90 2.89
N VAL A 178 7.13 18.07 3.84
CA VAL A 178 5.70 17.97 4.16
C VAL A 178 5.31 19.08 5.15
N THR A 179 4.43 19.98 4.73
CA THR A 179 3.92 21.08 5.58
C THR A 179 2.60 20.75 6.27
N HIS A 180 1.84 19.80 5.73
CA HIS A 180 0.57 19.40 6.30
C HIS A 180 0.15 18.01 5.81
N ILE A 181 -0.49 17.26 6.69
CA ILE A 181 -1.16 15.99 6.41
C ILE A 181 -2.59 16.07 6.95
N SER A 182 -3.56 15.61 6.18
CA SER A 182 -4.93 15.39 6.62
C SER A 182 -5.36 13.97 6.21
N GLY A 183 -5.86 13.18 7.15
CA GLY A 183 -6.19 11.75 6.96
C GLY A 183 -5.28 10.82 7.76
N SER A 184 -4.87 9.70 7.17
CA SER A 184 -4.14 8.62 7.83
C SER A 184 -2.66 8.63 7.45
N TYR A 185 -1.78 8.94 8.41
CA TYR A 185 -0.32 8.86 8.23
C TYR A 185 0.14 7.45 7.82
N THR A 186 -0.38 6.42 8.48
CA THR A 186 -0.07 5.02 8.16
C THR A 186 -0.63 4.63 6.78
N GLY A 187 -1.79 5.19 6.41
CA GLY A 187 -2.34 5.08 5.06
C GLY A 187 -1.41 5.66 4.00
N ILE A 188 -0.78 6.82 4.27
CA ILE A 188 0.22 7.42 3.38
C ILE A 188 1.49 6.56 3.28
N MET A 189 1.96 6.00 4.40
CA MET A 189 3.11 5.09 4.42
C MET A 189 2.89 3.81 3.59
N GLY A 190 1.64 3.36 3.52
CA GLY A 190 1.19 2.31 2.61
C GLY A 190 0.33 1.21 3.23
N LEU A 191 -0.04 1.31 4.51
CA LEU A 191 -1.00 0.40 5.16
C LEU A 191 -1.82 1.17 6.22
N PRO A 192 -3.11 1.44 5.99
CA PRO A 192 -3.92 2.25 6.88
C PRO A 192 -4.35 1.43 8.11
N LEU A 193 -3.65 1.59 9.23
CA LEU A 193 -3.78 0.68 10.38
C LEU A 193 -5.19 0.59 10.96
N PHE A 194 -5.93 1.70 10.99
CA PHE A 194 -7.31 1.71 11.46
C PHE A 194 -8.20 0.80 10.60
N GLU A 195 -8.22 1.04 9.29
CA GLU A 195 -8.99 0.25 8.33
C GLU A 195 -8.48 -1.20 8.26
N THR A 196 -7.17 -1.42 8.40
CA THR A 196 -6.57 -2.76 8.46
C THR A 196 -7.05 -3.53 9.69
N ALA A 197 -7.05 -2.91 10.88
CA ALA A 197 -7.51 -3.56 12.11
C ALA A 197 -9.01 -3.93 12.02
N GLN A 198 -9.84 -3.04 11.46
CA GLN A 198 -11.26 -3.33 11.24
C GLN A 198 -11.45 -4.52 10.29
N LEU A 199 -10.77 -4.53 9.15
CA LEU A 199 -10.86 -5.64 8.20
C LEU A 199 -10.41 -6.95 8.83
N LEU A 200 -9.27 -6.97 9.52
CA LEU A 200 -8.76 -8.19 10.16
C LEU A 200 -9.74 -8.74 11.22
N GLY A 201 -10.48 -7.87 11.92
CA GLY A 201 -11.56 -8.26 12.82
C GLY A 201 -12.68 -9.05 12.12
N GLU A 202 -13.01 -8.74 10.87
CA GLU A 202 -13.99 -9.51 10.07
C GLU A 202 -13.51 -10.93 9.74
N PHE A 203 -12.21 -11.20 9.87
CA PHE A 203 -11.58 -12.52 9.71
C PHE A 203 -11.18 -13.15 11.05
N GLY A 204 -11.76 -12.67 12.16
CA GLY A 204 -11.57 -13.23 13.50
C GLY A 204 -10.25 -12.87 14.17
N LEU A 205 -9.56 -11.82 13.69
CA LEU A 205 -8.31 -11.32 14.27
C LEU A 205 -8.55 -9.99 14.98
N HIS A 206 -8.62 -10.02 16.31
CA HIS A 206 -8.77 -8.84 17.17
C HIS A 206 -7.46 -8.58 17.92
N PHE A 207 -7.04 -7.31 18.00
CA PHE A 207 -5.72 -6.90 18.52
C PHE A 207 -5.82 -6.13 19.84
N SER A 208 -6.81 -6.46 20.64
CA SER A 208 -7.00 -5.91 21.98
C SER A 208 -6.97 -7.04 22.99
N GLU A 209 -5.77 -7.33 23.50
CA GLU A 209 -5.46 -7.79 24.86
C GLU A 209 -3.95 -7.69 25.12
#